data_AF-A0A5N6VV71-F1
#
_entry.id   AF-A0A5N6VV71-F1
#
_cell.length_a   1.000
_cell.length_b   1.000
_cell.length_c   1.000
_cell.angle_alpha   90.00
_cell.angle_beta   90.00
_cell.angle_gamma   90.00
#
_symmetry.space_group_name_H-M   'P 1'
#
loop_
_entity.id
_entity.type
_entity.pdbx_description
1 polymer ?
#
loop_
_entity_poly.entity_id
_entity_poly.type
_entity_poly.pdbx_seq_one_letter_code
_entity_poly.pdbx_strand_id
1 'polypeptide(L)'
;MSPTIHCVRHEEGVYNVGGGTFFDQSKISLMISSPMCRTLQTAPLAFQTALTSTLKPQRIIAFSEAQGTSGGPCDIGSDPDILRRVVEREKWPVNLSFVKDGWNQKKAGSRYSQSNNSIRARARDARLFLRAKLRELISNGDDDAGIEDSYHHPGTGWHNCETRAYVFEGDFRSNHDLEAWLMETRESRWERGKVHPMYGKKDQVKLFTAAM
;
A
#
# COMPACT_ATOMS: atom_id res chain seq x y z
N MET A 1 -7.57 20.50 0.58
CA MET A 1 -7.85 19.32 1.43
C MET A 1 -6.58 18.46 1.51
N SER A 2 -6.48 17.53 2.47
CA SER A 2 -5.45 16.46 2.42
C SER A 2 -5.97 15.35 1.49
N PRO A 3 -5.13 14.76 0.63
CA PRO A 3 -5.55 13.62 -0.20
C PRO A 3 -5.95 12.44 0.68
N THR A 4 -6.95 11.67 0.22
CA THR A 4 -7.39 10.42 0.87
C THR A 4 -6.70 9.23 0.25
N ILE A 5 -5.97 8.48 1.07
CA ILE A 5 -5.22 7.29 0.66
C ILE A 5 -6.08 6.06 0.95
N HIS A 6 -6.49 5.36 -0.09
CA HIS A 6 -7.19 4.09 0.07
C HIS A 6 -6.17 2.95 0.13
N CYS A 7 -6.28 2.06 1.10
CA CYS A 7 -5.42 0.88 1.23
C CYS A 7 -6.27 -0.37 1.09
N VAL A 8 -5.77 -1.33 0.31
CA VAL A 8 -6.46 -2.60 0.10
C VAL A 8 -5.52 -3.73 0.45
N ARG A 9 -6.01 -4.72 1.21
CA ARG A 9 -5.26 -5.93 1.49
C ARG A 9 -5.50 -6.95 0.38
N HIS A 10 -4.44 -7.41 -0.28
CA HIS A 10 -4.54 -8.57 -1.17
C HIS A 10 -5.02 -9.82 -0.40
N GLU A 11 -5.63 -10.75 -1.12
CA GLU A 11 -6.05 -12.04 -0.56
C GLU A 11 -4.88 -13.05 -0.48
N GLU A 12 -5.04 -14.10 0.34
CA GLU A 12 -4.25 -15.32 0.22
C GLU A 12 -4.88 -16.27 -0.80
N GLY A 13 -4.15 -16.62 -1.86
CA GLY A 13 -4.61 -17.60 -2.85
C GLY A 13 -5.07 -16.98 -4.17
N VAL A 14 -5.50 -17.83 -5.10
CA VAL A 14 -5.59 -17.48 -6.53
C VAL A 14 -6.99 -16.94 -6.92
N TYR A 15 -8.04 -16.96 -6.07
CA TYR A 15 -9.42 -16.86 -6.59
C TYR A 15 -10.54 -16.26 -5.71
N ASN A 16 -10.35 -15.36 -4.75
CA ASN A 16 -11.52 -14.70 -4.14
C ASN A 16 -11.46 -13.17 -4.24
N VAL A 17 -11.94 -12.67 -5.39
CA VAL A 17 -12.43 -11.29 -5.49
C VAL A 17 -13.75 -11.21 -4.74
N GLY A 18 -13.69 -11.02 -3.42
CA GLY A 18 -14.86 -10.80 -2.59
C GLY A 18 -15.61 -9.56 -3.07
N GLY A 19 -16.93 -9.68 -3.26
CA GLY A 19 -17.83 -8.66 -3.82
C GLY A 19 -18.10 -7.45 -2.90
N GLY A 20 -17.05 -6.89 -2.28
CA GLY A 20 -17.14 -5.59 -1.63
C GLY A 20 -17.24 -4.50 -2.70
N THR A 21 -18.15 -3.54 -2.51
CA THR A 21 -18.22 -2.34 -3.35
C THR A 21 -16.91 -1.56 -3.20
N PHE A 22 -16.06 -1.60 -4.22
CA PHE A 22 -14.94 -0.68 -4.32
C PHE A 22 -15.49 0.75 -4.35
N PHE A 23 -14.81 1.66 -3.66
CA PHE A 23 -15.08 3.08 -3.74
C PHE A 23 -14.99 3.55 -5.21
N ASP A 24 -15.57 4.72 -5.50
CA ASP A 24 -15.59 5.28 -6.85
C ASP A 24 -14.18 5.37 -7.45
N GLN A 25 -13.88 4.41 -8.34
CA GLN A 25 -12.57 4.26 -8.94
C GLN A 25 -12.21 5.40 -9.90
N SER A 26 -13.19 6.20 -10.34
CA SER A 26 -12.94 7.36 -11.20
C SER A 26 -12.10 8.45 -10.51
N LYS A 27 -12.00 8.40 -9.17
CA LYS A 27 -11.22 9.32 -8.35
C LYS A 27 -9.78 8.87 -8.10
N ILE A 28 -9.36 7.72 -8.64
CA ILE A 28 -8.01 7.20 -8.44
C ILE A 28 -7.04 7.89 -9.40
N SER A 29 -6.17 8.77 -8.87
CA SER A 29 -5.09 9.40 -9.66
C SER A 29 -3.70 8.77 -9.48
N LEU A 30 -3.58 7.77 -8.61
CA LEU A 30 -2.33 7.05 -8.33
C LEU A 30 -2.63 5.62 -7.91
N MET A 31 -1.79 4.67 -8.32
CA MET A 31 -1.84 3.29 -7.84
C MET A 31 -0.43 2.82 -7.51
N ILE A 32 -0.23 2.37 -6.27
CA ILE A 32 1.02 1.77 -5.82
C ILE A 32 0.72 0.36 -5.30
N SER A 33 1.52 -0.60 -5.74
CA SER A 33 1.44 -1.98 -5.25
C SER A 33 2.84 -2.48 -4.90
N SER A 34 2.90 -3.49 -4.04
CA SER A 34 4.14 -4.23 -3.86
C SER A 34 4.54 -4.95 -5.17
N PRO A 35 5.83 -5.28 -5.38
CA PRO A 35 6.24 -6.00 -6.59
C PRO A 35 5.97 -7.52 -6.50
N MET A 36 5.15 -7.97 -5.55
CA MET A 36 4.80 -9.39 -5.41
C MET A 36 3.88 -9.81 -6.57
N CYS A 37 4.11 -10.98 -7.18
CA CYS A 37 3.25 -11.45 -8.27
C CYS A 37 1.77 -11.49 -7.90
N ARG A 38 1.42 -11.90 -6.67
CA ARG A 38 0.03 -11.93 -6.20
C ARG A 38 -0.62 -10.54 -6.23
N THR A 39 0.11 -9.50 -5.83
CA THR A 39 -0.43 -8.14 -5.77
C THR A 39 -0.49 -7.52 -7.16
N LEU A 40 0.53 -7.79 -8.00
CA LEU A 40 0.54 -7.39 -9.40
C LEU A 40 -0.52 -8.11 -10.26
N GLN A 41 -0.96 -9.30 -9.84
CA GLN A 41 -2.07 -10.02 -10.46
C GLN A 41 -3.43 -9.49 -10.00
N THR A 42 -3.61 -9.27 -8.69
CA THR A 42 -4.90 -8.84 -8.14
C THR A 42 -5.22 -7.38 -8.46
N ALA A 43 -4.22 -6.49 -8.45
CA ALA A 43 -4.45 -5.05 -8.67
C ALA A 43 -5.11 -4.74 -10.03
N PRO A 44 -4.66 -5.29 -11.17
CA PRO A 44 -5.34 -5.08 -12.45
C PRO A 44 -6.80 -5.56 -12.49
N LEU A 45 -7.12 -6.63 -11.76
CA LEU A 45 -8.48 -7.18 -11.69
C LEU A 45 -9.39 -6.32 -10.81
N ALA A 46 -8.88 -5.91 -9.65
CA ALA A 46 -9.63 -5.09 -8.70
C ALA A 46 -9.87 -3.67 -9.21
N PHE A 47 -8.91 -3.10 -9.96
CA PHE A 47 -8.92 -1.70 -10.40
C PHE A 47 -9.10 -1.53 -11.90
N GLN A 48 -9.75 -2.50 -12.56
CA GLN A 48 -9.93 -2.48 -14.01
C GLN A 48 -10.55 -1.16 -14.48
N THR A 49 -11.61 -0.68 -13.82
CA THR A 49 -12.30 0.57 -14.18
C THR A 49 -11.38 1.78 -14.18
N ALA A 50 -10.53 1.93 -13.16
CA ALA A 50 -9.57 3.02 -13.11
C ALA A 50 -8.41 2.85 -14.11
N LEU A 51 -7.97 1.62 -14.37
CA LEU A 51 -6.87 1.34 -15.31
C LEU A 51 -7.29 1.48 -16.78
N THR A 52 -8.54 1.18 -17.12
CA THR A 52 -9.07 1.30 -18.49
C THR A 52 -9.76 2.63 -18.74
N SER A 53 -9.74 3.56 -17.78
CA SER A 53 -10.31 4.90 -17.94
C SER A 53 -9.64 5.61 -19.13
N THR A 54 -10.45 5.98 -20.12
CA THR A 54 -9.98 6.68 -21.33
C THR A 54 -9.63 8.14 -21.07
N LEU A 55 -10.05 8.69 -19.92
CA LEU A 55 -9.81 10.08 -19.54
C LEU A 55 -8.39 10.27 -18.96
N LYS A 56 -7.92 9.31 -18.16
CA LYS A 56 -6.57 9.28 -17.55
C LYS A 56 -6.12 7.83 -17.36
N PRO A 57 -5.37 7.23 -18.30
CA PRO A 57 -4.89 5.87 -18.16
C PRO A 57 -3.87 5.79 -17.02
N GLN A 58 -4.28 5.16 -15.91
CA GLN A 58 -3.41 4.93 -14.76
C GLN A 58 -2.48 3.75 -15.01
N ARG A 59 -1.30 3.77 -14.39
CA ARG A 59 -0.42 2.61 -14.28
C ARG A 59 -0.15 2.30 -12.82
N ILE A 60 0.04 1.03 -12.52
CA ILE A 60 0.43 0.58 -11.19
C ILE A 60 1.93 0.81 -11.03
N ILE A 61 2.35 1.58 -10.05
CA ILE A 61 3.76 1.68 -9.66
C ILE A 61 4.08 0.51 -8.74
N ALA A 62 4.97 -0.39 -9.17
CA ALA A 62 5.49 -1.43 -8.30
C ALA A 62 6.59 -0.86 -7.40
N PHE A 63 6.34 -0.82 -6.09
CA PHE A 63 7.21 -0.18 -5.11
C PHE A 63 7.74 -1.17 -4.07
N SER A 64 9.05 -1.39 -4.08
CA SER A 64 9.73 -2.41 -3.26
C SER A 64 9.49 -2.25 -1.77
N GLU A 65 9.34 -1.03 -1.26
CA GLU A 65 9.18 -0.81 0.18
C GLU A 65 7.80 -1.23 0.70
N ALA A 66 6.80 -1.36 -0.17
CA ALA A 66 5.46 -1.88 0.15
C ALA A 66 5.43 -3.42 0.25
N GLN A 67 6.57 -4.11 0.12
CA GLN A 67 6.65 -5.56 0.23
C GLN A 67 6.22 -6.08 1.62
N GLY A 68 5.52 -7.22 1.63
CA GLY A 68 5.21 -8.01 2.83
C GLY A 68 6.44 -8.34 3.68
N THR A 69 6.24 -8.74 4.93
CA THR A 69 7.33 -8.81 5.91
C THR A 69 7.78 -10.18 6.30
N SER A 70 7.00 -11.23 6.01
CA SER A 70 7.43 -12.59 6.31
C SER A 70 8.53 -13.05 5.34
N GLY A 71 9.27 -14.08 5.73
CA GLY A 71 10.20 -14.79 4.86
C GLY A 71 9.54 -15.92 4.05
N GLY A 72 8.20 -16.02 4.07
CA GLY A 72 7.49 -17.07 3.34
C GLY A 72 7.72 -16.97 1.84
N PRO A 73 7.69 -18.09 1.08
CA PRO A 73 7.92 -18.08 -0.36
C PRO A 73 7.04 -17.08 -1.12
N CYS A 74 5.79 -16.90 -0.67
CA CYS A 74 4.87 -15.93 -1.24
C CYS A 74 5.34 -14.47 -1.04
N ASP A 75 6.11 -14.18 0.01
CA ASP A 75 6.55 -12.84 0.44
C ASP A 75 7.98 -12.47 0.03
N ILE A 76 8.74 -13.36 -0.59
CA ILE A 76 10.11 -13.05 -1.06
C ILE A 76 10.06 -12.25 -2.36
N GLY A 77 9.24 -12.67 -3.32
CA GLY A 77 9.17 -12.07 -4.65
C GLY A 77 10.23 -12.57 -5.62
N SER A 78 10.22 -12.01 -6.82
CA SER A 78 11.08 -12.43 -7.94
C SER A 78 12.03 -11.32 -8.37
N ASP A 79 13.15 -11.68 -8.98
CA ASP A 79 14.10 -10.71 -9.51
C ASP A 79 13.46 -9.78 -10.56
N PRO A 80 13.94 -8.54 -10.73
CA PRO A 80 13.36 -7.58 -11.65
C PRO A 80 13.23 -8.09 -13.09
N ASP A 81 14.18 -8.90 -13.58
CA ASP A 81 14.10 -9.55 -14.90
C ASP A 81 12.93 -10.53 -15.03
N ILE A 82 12.68 -11.32 -13.99
CA ILE A 82 11.57 -12.26 -13.96
C ILE A 82 10.25 -11.48 -13.92
N LEU A 83 10.16 -10.45 -13.08
CA LEU A 83 8.97 -9.60 -13.01
C LEU A 83 8.68 -8.90 -14.35
N ARG A 84 9.70 -8.40 -15.06
CA ARG A 84 9.53 -7.82 -16.40
C ARG A 84 8.89 -8.82 -17.36
N ARG A 85 9.42 -10.04 -17.44
CA ARG A 85 8.88 -11.10 -18.32
C ARG A 85 7.44 -11.45 -17.97
N VAL A 86 7.09 -11.51 -16.68
CA VAL A 86 5.71 -11.78 -16.23
C VAL A 86 4.79 -10.63 -16.62
N VAL A 87 5.16 -9.38 -16.29
CA VAL A 87 4.36 -8.18 -16.62
C VAL A 87 4.13 -8.06 -18.13
N GLU A 88 5.15 -8.32 -18.95
CA GLU A 88 5.06 -8.31 -20.42
C GLU A 88 4.15 -9.41 -20.95
N ARG A 89 4.31 -10.65 -20.46
CA ARG A 89 3.50 -11.80 -20.86
C ARG A 89 2.02 -11.60 -20.54
N GLU A 90 1.73 -11.14 -19.32
CA GLU A 90 0.36 -10.93 -18.84
C GLU A 90 -0.23 -9.58 -19.27
N LYS A 91 0.57 -8.72 -19.92
CA LYS A 91 0.21 -7.36 -20.35
C LYS A 91 -0.30 -6.48 -19.20
N TRP A 92 0.26 -6.64 -18.00
CA TRP A 92 -0.13 -5.84 -16.85
C TRP A 92 0.34 -4.38 -17.00
N PRO A 93 -0.49 -3.37 -16.69
CA PRO A 93 -0.13 -1.95 -16.80
C PRO A 93 0.75 -1.50 -15.62
N VAL A 94 1.91 -2.13 -15.45
CA VAL A 94 2.79 -1.96 -14.28
C VAL A 94 4.09 -1.25 -14.66
N ASN A 95 4.45 -0.22 -13.89
CA ASN A 95 5.74 0.44 -13.93
C ASN A 95 6.68 -0.18 -12.89
N LEU A 96 7.72 -0.88 -13.36
CA LEU A 96 8.73 -1.56 -12.52
C LEU A 96 9.96 -0.69 -12.18
N SER A 97 10.00 0.59 -12.54
CA SER A 97 11.19 1.46 -12.36
C SER A 97 11.68 1.61 -10.91
N PHE A 98 10.83 1.32 -9.93
CA PHE A 98 11.14 1.35 -8.49
C PHE A 98 11.41 -0.04 -7.88
N VAL A 99 11.56 -1.06 -8.73
CA VAL A 99 11.98 -2.42 -8.36
C VAL A 99 13.45 -2.58 -8.71
N LYS A 100 14.31 -2.52 -7.69
CA LYS A 100 15.77 -2.58 -7.85
C LYS A 100 16.28 -4.00 -7.62
N ASP A 101 17.46 -4.29 -8.15
CA ASP A 101 18.12 -5.56 -7.89
C ASP A 101 18.32 -5.76 -6.38
N GLY A 102 18.05 -6.98 -5.92
CA GLY A 102 18.15 -7.35 -4.52
C GLY A 102 16.96 -6.94 -3.64
N TRP A 103 15.88 -6.40 -4.19
CA TRP A 103 14.67 -6.04 -3.42
C TRP A 103 14.02 -7.23 -2.69
N ASN A 104 14.24 -8.44 -3.20
CA ASN A 104 13.76 -9.71 -2.66
C ASN A 104 14.75 -10.36 -1.66
N GLN A 105 15.85 -9.69 -1.30
CA GLN A 105 16.88 -10.25 -0.41
C GLN A 105 16.54 -10.04 1.07
N LYS A 106 15.82 -10.99 1.66
CA LYS A 106 15.35 -10.94 3.07
C LYS A 106 16.33 -11.46 4.12
N LYS A 107 17.64 -11.48 3.82
CA LYS A 107 18.68 -11.93 4.74
C LYS A 107 18.68 -11.09 6.03
N ALA A 108 19.05 -11.70 7.15
CA ALA A 108 19.20 -10.97 8.41
C ALA A 108 20.14 -9.77 8.25
N GLY A 109 19.77 -8.62 8.81
CA GLY A 109 20.52 -7.36 8.68
C GLY A 109 20.35 -6.63 7.35
N SER A 110 19.66 -7.20 6.35
CA SER A 110 19.35 -6.50 5.11
C SER A 110 18.23 -5.46 5.29
N ARG A 111 18.10 -4.56 4.31
CA ARG A 111 16.97 -3.62 4.22
C ARG A 111 15.61 -4.32 4.23
N TYR A 112 15.52 -5.49 3.61
CA TYR A 112 14.27 -6.26 3.47
C TYR A 112 14.14 -7.38 4.51
N SER A 113 15.01 -7.39 5.53
CA SER A 113 14.93 -8.37 6.62
C SER A 113 13.61 -8.26 7.39
N GLN A 114 13.25 -9.33 8.09
CA GLN A 114 12.03 -9.42 8.91
C GLN A 114 12.16 -8.67 10.25
N SER A 115 13.26 -7.94 10.48
CA SER A 115 13.45 -7.22 11.73
C SER A 115 12.51 -6.00 11.84
N ASN A 116 12.03 -5.71 13.04
CA ASN A 116 11.16 -4.54 13.29
C ASN A 116 11.79 -3.23 12.80
N ASN A 117 13.10 -3.08 12.92
CA ASN A 117 13.83 -1.90 12.46
C ASN A 117 13.80 -1.78 10.93
N SER A 118 14.09 -2.87 10.21
CA SER A 118 13.99 -2.91 8.75
C SER A 118 12.57 -2.60 8.30
N ILE A 119 11.57 -3.27 8.87
CA ILE A 119 10.15 -3.08 8.53
C ILE A 119 9.71 -1.63 8.76
N ARG A 120 10.06 -1.05 9.93
CA ARG A 120 9.70 0.34 10.26
C ARG A 120 10.34 1.34 9.30
N ALA A 121 11.60 1.12 8.93
CA ALA A 121 12.30 1.98 7.97
C ALA A 121 11.63 1.91 6.58
N ARG A 122 11.32 0.70 6.08
CA ARG A 122 10.62 0.55 4.79
C ARG A 122 9.22 1.17 4.80
N ALA A 123 8.46 0.97 5.86
CA ALA A 123 7.13 1.57 6.01
C ALA A 123 7.21 3.11 6.03
N ARG A 124 8.24 3.68 6.66
CA ARG A 124 8.50 5.13 6.61
C ARG A 124 8.80 5.59 5.19
N ASP A 125 9.69 4.90 4.49
CA ASP A 125 10.07 5.25 3.12
C ASP A 125 8.89 5.13 2.15
N ALA A 126 7.98 4.16 2.35
CA ALA A 126 6.71 4.06 1.64
C ALA A 126 5.81 5.28 1.83
N ARG A 127 5.59 5.70 3.08
CA ARG A 127 4.77 6.90 3.36
C ARG A 127 5.41 8.18 2.80
N LEU A 128 6.73 8.31 2.87
CA LEU A 128 7.45 9.45 2.30
C LEU A 128 7.35 9.47 0.78
N PHE A 129 7.51 8.33 0.12
CA PHE A 129 7.34 8.18 -1.32
C PHE A 129 5.93 8.55 -1.76
N LEU A 130 4.92 8.01 -1.07
CA LEU A 130 3.52 8.33 -1.30
C LEU A 130 3.26 9.83 -1.16
N ARG A 131 3.73 10.46 -0.07
CA ARG A 131 3.61 11.92 0.13
C ARG A 131 4.23 12.71 -1.02
N ALA A 132 5.41 12.31 -1.50
CA ALA A 132 6.07 12.98 -2.62
C ALA A 132 5.26 12.86 -3.91
N LYS A 133 4.76 11.67 -4.23
CA LYS A 133 3.94 11.42 -5.43
C LYS A 133 2.61 12.18 -5.40
N LEU A 134 1.96 12.22 -4.25
CA LEU A 134 0.72 12.97 -4.06
C LEU A 134 0.93 14.48 -4.25
N ARG A 135 2.06 15.03 -3.78
CA ARG A 135 2.40 16.44 -4.03
C ARG A 135 2.70 16.73 -5.49
N GLU A 136 3.38 15.81 -6.18
CA GLU A 136 3.63 15.91 -7.63
C GLU A 136 2.31 15.97 -8.40
N LEU A 137 1.36 15.10 -8.08
CA LEU A 137 0.02 15.07 -8.68
C LEU A 137 -0.74 16.38 -8.42
N ILE A 138 -0.79 16.83 -7.16
CA ILE A 138 -1.47 18.08 -6.81
C ILE A 138 -0.82 19.29 -7.50
N SER A 139 0.51 19.32 -7.60
CA SER A 139 1.22 20.37 -8.34
C SER A 139 0.90 20.36 -9.84
N ASN A 140 0.51 19.21 -10.39
CA ASN A 140 0.12 19.05 -11.78
C ASN A 140 -1.40 19.23 -12.01
N GLY A 141 -2.16 19.58 -10.95
CA GLY A 141 -3.60 19.84 -11.02
C GLY A 141 -4.50 18.62 -10.78
N ASP A 142 -3.99 17.56 -10.14
CA ASP A 142 -4.79 16.40 -9.72
C ASP A 142 -5.20 16.49 -8.24
N ASP A 143 -6.51 16.40 -7.98
CA ASP A 143 -7.08 16.73 -6.66
C ASP A 143 -7.30 15.54 -5.71
N ASP A 144 -7.14 14.29 -6.16
CA ASP A 144 -7.49 13.11 -5.34
C ASP A 144 -6.62 11.87 -5.69
N ALA A 145 -6.07 11.13 -4.73
CA ALA A 145 -5.13 10.05 -5.06
C ALA A 145 -5.04 8.90 -4.02
N GLY A 146 -5.24 7.66 -4.51
CA GLY A 146 -5.08 6.38 -3.80
C GLY A 146 -3.81 5.62 -4.26
N ILE A 147 -3.72 4.29 -4.33
CA ILE A 147 -3.96 3.27 -3.31
C ILE A 147 -2.62 2.69 -2.87
N GLU A 148 -2.49 2.23 -1.62
CA GLU A 148 -1.33 1.46 -1.12
C GLU A 148 -1.75 0.03 -0.71
N ASP A 149 -1.12 -1.00 -1.28
CA ASP A 149 -1.36 -2.41 -0.95
C ASP A 149 -0.53 -2.83 0.27
N SER A 150 -1.19 -3.37 1.31
CA SER A 150 -0.58 -3.56 2.63
C SER A 150 -0.54 -5.01 3.14
N TYR A 151 0.67 -5.42 3.54
CA TYR A 151 1.15 -6.11 4.75
C TYR A 151 0.46 -7.37 5.34
N HIS A 152 1.24 -8.47 5.50
CA HIS A 152 0.89 -9.70 6.24
C HIS A 152 1.73 -9.88 7.51
N HIS A 153 1.08 -9.89 8.69
CA HIS A 153 1.64 -10.45 9.95
C HIS A 153 0.48 -10.75 10.92
N PRO A 154 0.56 -11.81 11.76
CA PRO A 154 -0.31 -11.93 12.93
C PRO A 154 -0.18 -10.68 13.81
N GLY A 155 -1.32 -10.07 14.19
CA GLY A 155 -1.39 -8.84 15.01
C GLY A 155 -1.65 -7.53 14.26
N THR A 156 -1.82 -7.55 12.94
CA THR A 156 -2.12 -6.33 12.14
C THR A 156 -3.57 -5.86 12.26
N GLY A 157 -4.45 -6.78 12.64
CA GLY A 157 -5.88 -6.56 12.68
C GLY A 157 -6.51 -6.31 11.31
N TRP A 158 -5.87 -6.68 10.21
CA TRP A 158 -6.45 -6.62 8.85
C TRP A 158 -7.04 -7.97 8.41
N HIS A 159 -8.20 -7.94 7.76
CA HIS A 159 -8.78 -9.08 7.06
C HIS A 159 -8.35 -9.12 5.58
N ASN A 160 -8.41 -10.30 4.97
CA ASN A 160 -8.19 -10.44 3.51
C ASN A 160 -9.23 -9.62 2.74
N CYS A 161 -8.80 -8.95 1.67
CA CYS A 161 -9.65 -8.07 0.85
C CYS A 161 -10.28 -6.90 1.63
N GLU A 162 -9.82 -6.62 2.85
CA GLU A 162 -10.28 -5.45 3.60
C GLU A 162 -9.75 -4.17 2.95
N THR A 163 -10.63 -3.17 2.87
CA THR A 163 -10.31 -1.82 2.41
C THR A 163 -10.33 -0.88 3.61
N ARG A 164 -9.40 0.08 3.61
CA ARG A 164 -9.40 1.19 4.58
C ARG A 164 -9.01 2.49 3.90
N ALA A 165 -9.41 3.61 4.47
CA ALA A 165 -9.00 4.94 3.99
C ALA A 165 -8.18 5.65 5.07
N TYR A 166 -7.17 6.39 4.64
CA TYR A 166 -6.19 7.06 5.48
C TYR A 166 -5.95 8.50 5.00
N VAL A 167 -5.49 9.34 5.92
CA VAL A 167 -4.95 10.68 5.64
C VAL A 167 -3.63 10.85 6.38
N PHE A 168 -2.80 11.82 5.96
CA PHE A 168 -1.63 12.19 6.75
C PHE A 168 -2.08 12.81 8.09
N GLU A 169 -1.43 12.40 9.17
CA GLU A 169 -1.68 12.94 10.52
C GLU A 169 -1.19 14.38 10.64
N GLY A 170 -0.02 14.68 10.07
CA GLY A 170 0.50 16.04 9.95
C GLY A 170 0.06 16.72 8.66
N ASP A 171 0.36 18.02 8.53
CA ASP A 171 0.18 18.73 7.26
C ASP A 171 0.99 18.06 6.15
N PHE A 172 0.29 17.42 5.21
CA PHE A 172 0.92 16.70 4.12
C PHE A 172 1.74 17.61 3.20
N ARG A 173 1.57 18.94 3.23
CA ARG A 173 2.38 19.90 2.46
C ARG A 173 3.70 20.25 3.15
N SER A 174 3.78 20.04 4.46
CA SER A 174 4.97 20.33 5.26
C SER A 174 5.97 19.16 5.29
N ASN A 175 7.26 19.47 5.36
CA ASN A 175 8.33 18.49 5.59
C ASN A 175 8.70 18.34 7.06
N HIS A 176 8.00 19.00 7.99
CA HIS A 176 8.29 18.91 9.42
C HIS A 176 8.05 17.50 9.99
N ASP A 177 7.02 16.79 9.48
CA ASP A 177 6.83 15.38 9.81
C ASP A 177 7.78 14.52 8.95
N LEU A 178 8.87 14.07 9.58
CA LEU A 178 9.88 13.22 8.95
C LEU A 178 9.44 11.76 8.79
N GLU A 179 8.35 11.36 9.46
CA GLU A 179 7.84 9.99 9.46
C GLU A 179 6.62 9.80 8.55
N ALA A 180 5.97 10.90 8.16
CA ALA A 180 4.80 10.97 7.29
C ALA A 180 3.68 10.03 7.77
N TRP A 181 3.34 10.10 9.05
CA TRP A 181 2.38 9.16 9.65
C TRP A 181 1.00 9.28 9.02
N LEU A 182 0.34 8.13 8.90
CA LEU A 182 -1.03 8.02 8.41
C LEU A 182 -1.99 7.73 9.57
N MET A 183 -3.19 8.31 9.47
CA MET A 183 -4.30 8.06 10.37
C MET A 183 -5.49 7.56 9.55
N GLU A 184 -6.10 6.45 9.96
CA GLU A 184 -7.31 5.94 9.32
C GLU A 184 -8.44 6.95 9.50
N THR A 185 -9.21 7.20 8.44
CA THR A 185 -10.33 8.14 8.47
C THR A 185 -11.44 7.63 9.39
N ARG A 186 -12.27 8.57 9.87
CA ARG A 186 -13.40 8.24 10.76
C ARG A 186 -14.44 7.38 10.03
N GLU A 187 -14.68 7.72 8.77
CA GLU A 187 -15.61 7.05 7.86
C GLU A 187 -15.18 5.59 7.65
N SER A 188 -13.92 5.37 7.30
CA SER A 188 -13.37 4.02 7.12
C SER A 188 -13.43 3.17 8.39
N ARG A 189 -13.27 3.78 9.57
CA ARG A 189 -13.44 3.07 10.85
C ARG A 189 -14.90 2.69 11.09
N TRP A 190 -15.82 3.61 10.83
CA TRP A 190 -17.25 3.40 11.04
C TRP A 190 -17.84 2.31 10.15
N GLU A 191 -17.44 2.26 8.87
CA GLU A 191 -17.83 1.20 7.94
C GLU A 191 -17.44 -0.20 8.45
N ARG A 192 -16.45 -0.27 9.34
CA ARG A 192 -15.95 -1.49 9.97
C ARG A 192 -16.43 -1.68 11.42
N GLY A 193 -17.46 -0.93 11.83
CA GLY A 193 -18.05 -1.00 13.16
C GLY A 193 -17.22 -0.38 14.29
N LYS A 194 -16.14 0.37 13.98
CA LYS A 194 -15.28 1.00 14.99
C LYS A 194 -15.77 2.41 15.31
N VAL A 195 -16.68 2.51 16.29
CA VAL A 195 -17.34 3.78 16.67
C VAL A 195 -16.52 4.66 17.63
N HIS A 196 -15.49 4.11 18.26
CA HIS A 196 -14.63 4.84 19.19
C HIS A 196 -13.51 5.60 18.46
N PRO A 197 -13.06 6.76 19.00
CA PRO A 197 -11.93 7.50 18.43
C PRO A 197 -10.68 6.62 18.36
N MET A 198 -9.80 6.93 17.41
CA MET A 198 -8.48 6.30 17.38
C MET A 198 -7.69 6.77 18.61
N TYR A 199 -7.23 5.82 19.44
CA TYR A 199 -6.32 6.14 20.55
C TYR A 199 -5.02 6.75 20.02
N GLY A 200 -4.44 7.69 20.77
CA GLY A 200 -3.14 8.26 20.42
C GLY A 200 -2.04 7.20 20.44
N LYS A 201 -0.93 7.44 19.72
CA LYS A 201 0.19 6.49 19.57
C LYS A 201 0.71 5.94 20.90
N LYS A 202 0.86 6.82 21.91
CA LYS A 202 1.32 6.42 23.25
C LYS A 202 0.37 5.43 23.92
N ASP A 203 -0.93 5.59 23.71
CA ASP A 203 -1.93 4.71 24.29
C ASP A 203 -2.08 3.42 23.49
N GLN A 204 -1.91 3.46 22.16
CA GLN A 204 -1.84 2.24 21.34
C GLN A 204 -0.68 1.32 21.76
N VAL A 205 0.49 1.87 22.10
CA VAL A 205 1.63 1.08 22.62
C VAL A 205 1.27 0.39 23.93
N LYS A 206 0.61 1.11 24.86
CA LYS A 206 0.16 0.53 26.13
C LYS A 206 -0.88 -0.57 25.91
N LEU A 207 -1.86 -0.32 25.03
CA LEU A 207 -2.92 -1.27 24.70
C LEU A 207 -2.38 -2.53 24.04
N PHE A 208 -1.43 -2.39 23.11
CA PHE A 208 -0.74 -3.54 22.50
C PHE A 208 -0.02 -4.36 23.56
N THR A 209 0.74 -3.70 24.44
CA THR A 209 1.46 -4.37 25.53
C THR A 209 0.52 -5.07 26.50
N ALA A 210 -0.67 -4.51 26.75
CA ALA A 210 -1.67 -5.11 27.63
C ALA A 210 -2.46 -6.27 26.99
N ALA A 211 -2.48 -6.36 25.65
CA ALA A 211 -3.21 -7.38 24.90
C ALA A 211 -2.34 -8.60 24.51
N MET A 212 -1.01 -8.47 24.62
CA MET A 212 -0.02 -9.54 24.44
C MET A 212 0.21 -10.29 25.75
#